data_AF-A0A960UYH1-F1
#
_entry.id   AF-A0A960UYH1-F1
#
_cell.length_a   1.000
_cell.length_b   1.000
_cell.length_c   1.000
_cell.angle_alpha   90.00
_cell.angle_beta   90.00
_cell.angle_gamma   90.00
#
_symmetry.space_group_name_H-M   'P 1'
#
loop_
_entity.id
_entity.type
_entity.pdbx_description
1 polymer ?
#
loop_
_entity_poly.entity_id
_entity_poly.type
_entity_poly.pdbx_seq_one_letter_code
_entity_poly.pdbx_strand_id
1 'polypeptide(L)'
;KFVLPASSSGGHSMAHFPVKRSFSPAAQKGKGSYTISAINGQQGTVDAPLFIIPEEGTSVISDIDDTIKITEVRNRASMIENTFYREFRPVPGMAELYRRWKDRGMFFHYVSGSPYQLYPDIASFLDSSGFPPGTFHLRELSVHDSSFLSFLNTPEVDEPEEHYKYPAIKRLLEAFPRRKFILVGDSGEMDPELYAFVARQFPGQVQSIVIRNITSEEENADRFRNLEIPEGISFSVFASPVELNSP
;
A
#
# COMPACT_ATOMS: atom_id res chain seq x y z
N LYS A 1 14.56 0.75 -26.69
CA LYS A 1 14.98 2.03 -26.09
C LYS A 1 13.72 2.87 -25.94
N PHE A 2 13.29 3.14 -24.71
CA PHE A 2 12.09 3.93 -24.44
C PHE A 2 12.52 5.30 -23.94
N VAL A 3 11.85 6.35 -24.43
CA VAL A 3 12.07 7.72 -23.97
C VAL A 3 10.96 8.01 -22.98
N LEU A 4 11.33 8.42 -21.76
CA LEU A 4 10.35 8.87 -20.78
C LEU A 4 9.67 10.15 -21.32
N PRO A 5 8.37 10.33 -21.10
CA PRO A 5 7.72 11.59 -21.41
C PRO A 5 8.32 12.71 -20.55
N ALA A 6 8.14 13.96 -21.00
CA ALA A 6 8.49 15.13 -20.20
C ALA A 6 7.88 15.02 -18.81
N SER A 7 8.63 15.46 -17.80
CA SER A 7 8.12 15.53 -16.44
C SER A 7 6.90 16.43 -16.38
N SER A 8 5.92 16.06 -15.56
CA SER A 8 4.82 16.93 -15.17
C SER A 8 5.35 18.17 -14.45
N SER A 9 4.46 19.13 -14.18
CA SER A 9 4.77 20.30 -13.34
C SER A 9 5.34 19.94 -11.97
N GLY A 10 5.04 18.72 -11.47
CA GLY A 10 5.57 18.22 -10.22
C GLY A 10 6.91 17.49 -10.31
N GLY A 11 7.55 17.45 -11.48
CA GLY A 11 8.86 16.79 -11.67
C GLY A 11 8.79 15.28 -11.87
N HIS A 12 7.59 14.70 -11.98
CA HIS A 12 7.38 13.25 -12.15
C HIS A 12 7.05 12.89 -13.60
N SER A 13 7.56 11.76 -14.10
CA SER A 13 7.20 11.20 -15.41
C SER A 13 6.62 9.80 -15.23
N MET A 14 5.44 9.54 -15.78
CA MET A 14 4.84 8.20 -15.82
C MET A 14 4.82 7.68 -17.25
N ALA A 15 5.21 6.41 -17.44
CA ALA A 15 5.15 5.76 -18.74
C ALA A 15 4.64 4.33 -18.59
N HIS A 16 3.79 3.92 -19.53
CA HIS A 16 3.25 2.56 -19.63
C HIS A 16 3.95 1.83 -20.76
N PHE A 17 4.64 0.73 -20.45
CA PHE A 17 5.35 -0.07 -21.44
C PHE A 17 4.70 -1.45 -21.56
N PRO A 18 4.14 -1.81 -22.72
CA PRO A 18 3.70 -3.18 -22.93
C PRO A 18 4.93 -4.09 -22.96
N VAL A 19 5.06 -4.96 -21.96
CA VAL A 19 6.12 -5.98 -21.93
C VAL A 19 5.76 -7.08 -22.92
N LYS A 20 6.22 -6.95 -24.17
CA LYS A 20 6.09 -7.97 -25.22
C LYS A 20 7.13 -9.09 -25.03
N ARG A 21 7.04 -9.89 -23.96
CA ARG A 21 7.81 -11.15 -23.85
C ARG A 21 7.03 -12.24 -23.14
N SER A 22 7.17 -13.45 -23.66
CA SER A 22 6.93 -14.69 -22.93
C SER A 22 7.94 -14.77 -21.78
N PHE A 23 7.44 -14.71 -20.55
CA PHE A 23 8.23 -15.03 -19.37
C PHE A 23 8.54 -16.53 -19.38
N SER A 24 9.78 -16.92 -19.07
CA SER A 24 10.07 -18.33 -18.85
C SER A 24 9.18 -18.85 -17.71
N PRO A 25 8.75 -20.12 -17.70
CA PRO A 25 7.95 -20.69 -16.61
C PRO A 25 8.62 -20.52 -15.22
N ALA A 26 9.94 -20.41 -15.16
CA ALA A 26 10.69 -20.08 -13.94
C ALA A 26 10.49 -18.63 -13.47
N ALA A 27 10.28 -17.68 -14.39
CA ALA A 27 9.91 -16.30 -14.07
C ALA A 27 8.43 -16.16 -13.63
N GLN A 28 7.58 -17.14 -13.92
CA GLN A 28 6.16 -17.15 -13.51
C GLN A 28 5.95 -17.41 -11.99
N LYS A 29 7.02 -17.64 -11.22
CA LYS A 29 6.98 -17.84 -9.77
C LYS A 29 8.00 -16.98 -8.98
N GLY A 30 8.51 -15.88 -9.54
CA GLY A 30 9.60 -15.17 -8.86
C GLY A 30 9.84 -13.74 -9.31
N LYS A 31 10.21 -12.92 -8.32
CA LYS A 31 10.77 -11.58 -8.45
C LYS A 31 11.86 -11.57 -9.54
N GLY A 32 11.62 -10.82 -10.61
CA GLY A 32 12.64 -10.48 -11.60
C GLY A 32 13.28 -9.14 -11.27
N SER A 33 14.35 -8.79 -11.96
CA SER A 33 14.83 -7.41 -12.05
C SER A 33 14.74 -6.96 -13.51
N TYR A 34 14.37 -5.70 -13.71
CA TYR A 34 14.63 -5.03 -14.98
C TYR A 34 15.52 -3.82 -14.71
N THR A 35 16.50 -3.66 -15.58
CA THR A 35 17.33 -2.47 -15.62
C THR A 35 16.64 -1.45 -16.52
N ILE A 36 16.24 -0.30 -15.95
CA ILE A 36 15.70 0.82 -16.71
C ILE A 36 16.86 1.78 -16.96
N SER A 37 17.20 1.99 -18.24
CA SER A 37 18.15 3.02 -18.65
C SER A 37 17.39 4.29 -19.02
N ALA A 38 17.45 5.31 -18.18
CA ALA A 38 16.95 6.65 -18.47
C ALA A 38 18.07 7.49 -19.08
N ILE A 39 17.81 8.13 -20.22
CA ILE A 39 18.78 8.99 -20.90
C ILE A 39 18.18 10.39 -20.93
N ASN A 40 18.71 11.29 -20.11
CA ASN A 40 18.35 12.71 -20.12
C ASN A 40 19.63 13.57 -20.13
N GLY A 41 20.28 13.68 -21.29
CA GLY A 41 21.56 14.40 -21.46
C GLY A 41 22.79 13.76 -20.76
N GLN A 42 22.57 13.06 -19.66
CA GLN A 42 23.49 12.12 -19.01
C GLN A 42 22.84 10.72 -18.99
N GLN A 43 23.64 9.67 -19.15
CA GLN A 43 23.18 8.29 -19.13
C GLN A 43 23.16 7.79 -17.68
N GLY A 44 21.97 7.52 -17.16
CA GLY A 44 21.76 6.90 -15.85
C GLY A 44 21.15 5.51 -15.99
N THR A 45 21.46 4.62 -15.05
CA THR A 45 20.87 3.28 -14.99
C THR A 45 20.34 3.06 -13.57
N VAL A 46 19.09 2.60 -13.47
CA VAL A 46 18.46 2.26 -12.21
C VAL A 46 17.92 0.83 -12.32
N ASP A 47 18.22 0.01 -11.32
CA ASP A 47 17.64 -1.31 -11.17
C ASP A 47 16.33 -1.23 -10.37
N ALA A 48 15.28 -1.86 -10.88
CA ALA A 48 13.98 -1.90 -10.21
C ALA A 48 13.46 -3.34 -10.13
N PRO A 49 12.81 -3.72 -9.01
CA PRO A 49 12.17 -5.01 -8.90
C PRO A 49 10.98 -5.13 -9.86
N LEU A 50 10.87 -6.28 -10.53
CA LEU A 50 9.71 -6.67 -11.31
C LEU A 50 8.96 -7.78 -10.58
N PHE A 51 7.64 -7.61 -10.48
CA PHE A 51 6.74 -8.65 -10.01
C PHE A 51 5.82 -9.10 -11.14
N ILE A 52 5.80 -10.41 -11.40
CA ILE A 52 4.83 -11.04 -12.29
C ILE A 52 3.77 -11.66 -11.39
N ILE A 53 2.58 -11.07 -11.42
CA ILE A 53 1.47 -11.44 -10.57
C ILE A 53 0.48 -12.24 -11.41
N PRO A 54 0.11 -13.47 -11.01
CA PRO A 54 -0.88 -14.26 -11.75
C PRO A 54 -2.24 -13.54 -11.83
N GLU A 55 -3.03 -13.84 -12.86
CA GLU A 55 -4.34 -13.20 -13.06
C GLU A 55 -5.36 -13.59 -11.97
N GLU A 56 -5.17 -14.75 -11.35
CA GLU A 56 -6.02 -15.30 -10.28
C GLU A 56 -5.21 -15.56 -9.00
N GLY A 57 -5.90 -15.59 -7.86
CA GLY A 57 -5.32 -15.76 -6.52
C GLY A 57 -5.59 -14.55 -5.63
N THR A 58 -4.98 -14.55 -4.43
CA THR A 58 -5.23 -13.51 -3.43
C THR A 58 -4.06 -12.54 -3.34
N SER A 59 -4.37 -11.24 -3.30
CA SER A 59 -3.43 -10.18 -2.99
C SER A 59 -3.79 -9.52 -1.65
N VAL A 60 -2.78 -9.02 -0.94
CA VAL A 60 -2.93 -8.20 0.26
C VAL A 60 -2.61 -6.78 -0.13
N ILE A 61 -3.53 -5.85 0.11
CA ILE A 61 -3.26 -4.41 0.08
C ILE A 61 -3.10 -3.98 1.54
N SER A 62 -1.90 -3.58 1.91
CA SER A 62 -1.55 -3.19 3.27
C SER A 62 -1.22 -1.71 3.32
N ASP A 63 -1.80 -1.01 4.28
CA ASP A 63 -1.24 0.22 4.78
C ASP A 63 0.13 0.00 5.46
N ILE A 64 0.92 1.06 5.65
CA ILE A 64 2.23 1.02 6.29
C ILE A 64 2.21 1.61 7.70
N ASP A 65 1.81 2.87 7.82
CA ASP A 65 1.96 3.71 9.01
C ASP A 65 0.90 3.31 10.05
N ASP A 66 1.30 3.00 11.28
CA ASP A 66 0.46 2.39 12.31
C ASP A 66 -0.25 1.08 11.94
N THR A 67 0.00 0.51 10.76
CA THR A 67 -0.42 -0.85 10.40
C THR A 67 0.71 -1.87 10.60
N ILE A 68 1.85 -1.65 9.95
CA ILE A 68 3.05 -2.53 10.04
C ILE A 68 4.28 -1.81 10.59
N LYS A 69 4.29 -0.48 10.57
CA LYS A 69 5.31 0.39 11.13
C LYS A 69 4.70 1.22 12.25
N ILE A 70 5.26 1.17 13.45
CA ILE A 70 4.78 1.99 14.56
C ILE A 70 5.09 3.46 14.27
N THR A 71 4.07 4.32 14.20
CA THR A 71 4.22 5.76 14.08
C THR A 71 3.66 6.46 15.31
N GLU A 72 4.50 7.09 16.12
CA GLU A 72 4.05 7.86 17.30
C GLU A 72 3.46 9.24 16.91
N VAL A 73 3.00 9.40 15.66
CA VAL A 73 2.75 10.71 15.06
C VAL A 73 1.26 10.96 14.96
N ARG A 74 0.74 11.86 15.81
CA ARG A 74 -0.65 12.36 15.75
C ARG A 74 -0.85 13.58 14.82
N ASN A 75 0.22 14.08 14.17
CA ASN A 75 0.16 15.29 13.32
C ASN A 75 1.05 15.14 12.07
N ARG A 76 0.48 15.36 10.88
CA ARG A 76 1.14 15.24 9.56
C ARG A 76 2.39 16.12 9.41
N ALA A 77 2.46 17.28 10.06
CA ALA A 77 3.67 18.13 10.05
C ALA A 77 4.84 17.46 10.78
N SER A 78 4.54 16.81 11.90
CA SER A 78 5.50 15.99 12.65
C SER A 78 5.82 14.68 11.94
N MET A 79 5.05 14.25 10.93
CA MET A 79 5.34 13.05 10.13
C MET A 79 6.57 13.29 9.27
N ILE A 80 6.69 14.45 8.62
CA ILE A 80 7.89 14.81 7.85
C ILE A 80 9.10 14.90 8.79
N GLU A 81 9.01 15.66 9.89
CA GLU A 81 10.12 15.80 10.84
C GLU A 81 10.50 14.48 11.52
N ASN A 82 9.56 13.61 11.88
CA ASN A 82 9.90 12.34 12.54
C ASN A 82 10.36 11.27 11.55
N THR A 83 9.88 11.28 10.30
CA THR A 83 10.25 10.25 9.31
C THR A 83 11.68 10.41 8.82
N PHE A 84 12.25 11.63 8.88
CA PHE A 84 13.67 11.86 8.58
C PHE A 84 14.61 11.63 9.78
N TYR A 85 14.11 11.49 11.02
CA TYR A 85 14.95 11.47 12.23
C TYR A 85 14.73 10.27 13.18
N ARG A 86 13.66 9.47 13.04
CA ARG A 86 13.40 8.31 13.91
C ARG A 86 13.59 6.98 13.19
N GLU A 87 14.17 6.02 13.91
CA GLU A 87 14.30 4.63 13.47
C GLU A 87 12.91 4.00 13.24
N PHE A 88 12.68 3.42 12.06
CA PHE A 88 11.43 2.74 11.76
C PHE A 88 11.34 1.44 12.57
N ARG A 89 10.24 1.28 13.31
CA ARG A 89 10.02 0.12 14.17
C ARG A 89 8.85 -0.72 13.67
N PRO A 90 9.01 -2.04 13.49
CA PRO A 90 7.92 -2.89 13.06
C PRO A 90 6.90 -3.09 14.17
N VAL A 91 5.63 -3.20 13.80
CA VAL A 91 4.60 -3.70 14.71
C VAL A 91 4.92 -5.17 15.03
N PRO A 92 5.09 -5.54 16.32
CA PRO A 92 5.46 -6.90 16.71
C PRO A 92 4.47 -7.93 16.16
N GLY A 93 4.99 -8.97 15.50
CA GLY A 93 4.19 -10.08 14.94
C GLY A 93 3.67 -9.87 13.51
N MET A 94 3.57 -8.63 13.00
CA MET A 94 3.03 -8.38 11.66
C MET A 94 3.89 -8.98 10.55
N ALA A 95 5.21 -8.87 10.65
CA ALA A 95 6.11 -9.46 9.66
C ALA A 95 5.97 -10.99 9.60
N GLU A 96 5.76 -11.65 10.74
CA GLU A 96 5.52 -13.09 10.79
C GLU A 96 4.18 -13.47 10.17
N LEU A 97 3.10 -12.74 10.51
CA LEU A 97 1.80 -12.90 9.89
C LEU A 97 1.87 -12.79 8.37
N TYR A 98 2.52 -11.75 7.86
CA TYR A 98 2.63 -11.50 6.43
C TYR A 98 3.48 -12.56 5.73
N ARG A 99 4.54 -13.07 6.37
CA ARG A 99 5.30 -14.21 5.83
C ARG A 99 4.43 -15.48 5.74
N ARG A 100 3.62 -15.79 6.75
CA ARG A 100 2.69 -16.94 6.68
C ARG A 100 1.69 -16.80 5.52
N TRP A 101 1.19 -15.60 5.27
CA TRP A 101 0.30 -15.32 4.13
C TRP A 101 1.01 -15.41 2.79
N LYS A 102 2.24 -14.88 2.69
CA LYS A 102 3.10 -15.04 1.52
C LYS A 102 3.36 -16.51 1.20
N ASP A 103 3.64 -17.33 2.22
CA ASP A 103 3.90 -18.76 2.05
C ASP A 103 2.66 -19.55 1.59
N ARG A 104 1.45 -18.98 1.78
CA ARG A 104 0.18 -19.47 1.19
C ARG A 104 -0.04 -18.97 -0.25
N GLY A 105 0.92 -18.28 -0.85
CA GLY A 105 0.87 -17.80 -2.24
C GLY A 105 0.25 -16.41 -2.42
N MET A 106 0.07 -15.64 -1.34
CA MET A 106 -0.45 -14.28 -1.42
C MET A 106 0.61 -13.28 -1.90
N PHE A 107 0.18 -12.29 -2.69
CA PHE A 107 1.06 -11.23 -3.18
C PHE A 107 0.76 -9.90 -2.47
N PHE A 108 1.78 -9.09 -2.19
CA PHE A 108 1.66 -7.88 -1.37
C PHE A 108 1.76 -6.59 -2.18
N HIS A 109 0.84 -5.67 -1.90
CA HIS A 109 0.87 -4.29 -2.34
C HIS A 109 0.83 -3.39 -1.10
N TYR A 110 1.82 -2.51 -0.95
CA TYR A 110 1.90 -1.57 0.15
C TYR A 110 1.44 -0.19 -0.34
N VAL A 111 0.43 0.38 0.31
CA VAL A 111 -0.16 1.69 -0.02
C VAL A 111 0.01 2.59 1.20
N SER A 112 0.57 3.78 1.07
CA SER A 112 0.80 4.66 2.23
C SER A 112 0.69 6.12 1.85
N GLY A 113 0.29 6.94 2.84
CA GLY A 113 0.30 8.41 2.74
C GLY A 113 1.68 9.03 2.75
N SER A 114 2.72 8.24 3.05
CA SER A 114 4.10 8.68 3.04
C SER A 114 4.53 9.20 1.66
N PRO A 115 5.26 10.33 1.60
CA PRO A 115 5.84 10.85 0.36
C PRO A 115 6.71 9.82 -0.37
N TYR A 116 6.67 9.82 -1.71
CA TYR A 116 7.49 8.94 -2.54
C TYR A 116 9.00 9.05 -2.29
N GLN A 117 9.47 10.23 -1.86
CA GLN A 117 10.87 10.51 -1.52
C GLN A 117 11.42 9.58 -0.43
N LEU A 118 10.54 9.01 0.41
CA LEU A 118 10.89 8.08 1.49
C LEU A 118 10.92 6.61 1.02
N TYR A 119 10.67 6.35 -0.27
CA TYR A 119 10.70 5.00 -0.81
C TYR A 119 11.95 4.20 -0.41
N PRO A 120 13.20 4.73 -0.52
CA PRO A 120 14.39 3.96 -0.15
C PRO A 120 14.38 3.51 1.30
N ASP A 121 13.98 4.39 2.22
CA ASP A 121 13.97 4.10 3.66
C ASP A 121 12.86 3.11 4.02
N ILE A 122 11.66 3.30 3.45
CA ILE A 122 10.52 2.39 3.64
C ILE A 122 10.85 1.00 3.08
N ALA A 123 11.42 0.92 1.89
CA ALA A 123 11.79 -0.35 1.27
C ALA A 123 12.88 -1.08 2.09
N SER A 124 13.89 -0.34 2.57
CA SER A 124 14.94 -0.87 3.44
C SER A 124 14.38 -1.39 4.76
N PHE A 125 13.44 -0.66 5.37
CA PHE A 125 12.77 -1.07 6.59
C PHE A 125 11.94 -2.34 6.41
N LEU A 126 11.15 -2.44 5.34
CA LEU A 126 10.36 -3.66 5.07
C LEU A 126 11.27 -4.88 4.87
N ASP A 127 12.36 -4.72 4.12
CA ASP A 127 13.33 -5.79 3.86
C ASP A 127 14.04 -6.24 5.14
N SER A 128 14.61 -5.29 5.89
CA SER A 128 15.32 -5.56 7.16
C SER A 128 14.41 -6.13 8.26
N SER A 129 13.12 -5.77 8.26
CA SER A 129 12.12 -6.31 9.19
C SER A 129 11.54 -7.66 8.72
N GLY A 130 11.91 -8.13 7.54
CA GLY A 130 11.50 -9.43 6.99
C GLY A 130 10.05 -9.48 6.50
N PHE A 131 9.49 -8.36 6.05
CA PHE A 131 8.20 -8.33 5.36
C PHE A 131 8.31 -8.92 3.95
N PRO A 132 7.23 -9.51 3.40
CA PRO A 132 7.22 -9.99 2.03
C PRO A 132 7.55 -8.88 1.01
N PRO A 133 8.33 -9.17 -0.04
CA PRO A 133 8.53 -8.23 -1.12
C PRO A 133 7.20 -7.95 -1.83
N GLY A 134 6.99 -6.70 -2.24
CA GLY A 134 5.75 -6.27 -2.87
C GLY A 134 5.90 -4.97 -3.65
N THR A 135 4.81 -4.50 -4.24
CA THR A 135 4.77 -3.19 -4.92
C THR A 135 4.50 -2.08 -3.91
N PHE A 136 5.02 -0.87 -4.16
CA PHE A 136 4.78 0.31 -3.32
C PHE A 136 3.96 1.35 -4.07
N HIS A 137 2.96 1.91 -3.39
CA HIS A 137 2.09 2.98 -3.89
C HIS A 137 2.10 4.09 -2.84
N LEU A 138 3.02 5.03 -3.03
CA LEU A 138 3.27 6.13 -2.11
C LEU A 138 2.66 7.42 -2.66
N ARG A 139 2.49 8.43 -1.81
CA ARG A 139 1.94 9.71 -2.22
C ARG A 139 2.95 10.49 -3.06
N GLU A 140 2.55 10.87 -4.26
CA GLU A 140 3.32 11.81 -5.08
C GLU A 140 3.13 13.22 -4.49
N LEU A 141 4.18 13.73 -3.86
CA LEU A 141 4.23 15.12 -3.37
C LEU A 141 5.22 15.92 -4.21
N SER A 142 4.75 17.06 -4.68
CA SER A 142 5.53 18.02 -5.45
C SER A 142 5.61 19.34 -4.70
N VAL A 143 6.83 19.89 -4.63
CA VAL A 143 7.10 21.22 -4.09
C VAL A 143 6.80 22.34 -5.09
N HIS A 144 6.52 21.98 -6.35
CA HIS A 144 6.25 22.92 -7.45
C HIS A 144 4.75 23.15 -7.68
N ASP A 145 3.91 22.43 -6.96
CA ASP A 145 2.48 22.67 -6.90
C ASP A 145 2.02 22.76 -5.44
N SER A 146 0.73 23.04 -5.26
CA SER A 146 0.14 23.12 -3.93
C SER A 146 0.06 21.76 -3.23
N SER A 147 0.43 20.62 -3.83
CA SER A 147 0.27 19.30 -3.20
C SER A 147 1.07 19.13 -1.91
N PHE A 148 2.26 19.74 -1.80
CA PHE A 148 3.03 19.74 -0.55
C PHE A 148 2.36 20.58 0.54
N LEU A 149 1.86 21.77 0.19
CA LEU A 149 1.11 22.62 1.12
C LEU A 149 -0.25 22.00 1.49
N SER A 150 -0.92 21.36 0.53
CA SER A 150 -2.14 20.59 0.75
C SER A 150 -1.84 19.38 1.61
N PHE A 151 -0.73 18.65 1.46
CA PHE A 151 -0.36 17.55 2.35
C PHE A 151 -0.25 18.01 3.82
N LEU A 152 0.35 19.19 4.04
CA LEU A 152 0.50 19.79 5.37
C LEU A 152 -0.78 20.39 5.94
N ASN A 153 -1.66 20.92 5.09
CA ASN A 153 -2.85 21.69 5.49
C ASN A 153 -4.18 21.00 5.16
N THR A 154 -4.18 19.80 4.57
CA THR A 154 -5.43 19.08 4.28
C THR A 154 -6.02 18.63 5.60
N PRO A 155 -7.26 19.04 5.91
CA PRO A 155 -8.06 18.33 6.90
C PRO A 155 -8.07 16.84 6.56
N GLU A 156 -8.28 16.00 7.56
CA GLU A 156 -8.85 14.68 7.27
C GLU A 156 -10.12 14.93 6.47
N VAL A 157 -10.18 14.40 5.25
CA VAL A 157 -11.39 14.43 4.44
C VAL A 157 -12.36 13.46 5.09
N ASP A 158 -13.62 13.80 5.26
CA ASP A 158 -14.60 12.87 5.85
C ASP A 158 -15.12 11.84 4.83
N GLU A 159 -14.87 12.09 3.53
CA GLU A 159 -15.41 11.28 2.44
C GLU A 159 -14.39 10.22 1.93
N PRO A 160 -14.73 8.92 1.99
CA PRO A 160 -13.84 7.84 1.53
C PRO A 160 -13.37 7.96 0.08
N GLU A 161 -14.20 8.51 -0.81
CA GLU A 161 -13.87 8.67 -2.23
C GLU A 161 -12.81 9.73 -2.50
N GLU A 162 -12.67 10.71 -1.61
CA GLU A 162 -11.63 11.74 -1.66
C GLU A 162 -10.34 11.31 -0.96
N HIS A 163 -10.34 10.14 -0.30
CA HIS A 163 -9.18 9.66 0.42
C HIS A 163 -8.01 9.40 -0.52
N TYR A 164 -6.83 9.91 -0.16
CA TYR A 164 -5.62 9.82 -0.99
C TYR A 164 -5.17 8.38 -1.32
N LYS A 165 -5.56 7.36 -0.54
CA LYS A 165 -5.27 5.93 -0.78
C LYS A 165 -6.20 5.35 -1.85
N TYR A 166 -7.40 5.90 -2.03
CA TYR A 166 -8.43 5.35 -2.90
C TYR A 166 -7.97 5.20 -4.36
N PRO A 167 -7.34 6.20 -5.02
CA PRO A 167 -6.91 6.04 -6.42
C PRO A 167 -5.93 4.88 -6.64
N ALA A 168 -5.01 4.65 -5.69
CA ALA A 168 -4.05 3.55 -5.76
C ALA A 168 -4.74 2.19 -5.59
N ILE A 169 -5.63 2.07 -4.59
CA ILE A 169 -6.41 0.85 -4.34
C ILE A 169 -7.29 0.55 -5.55
N LYS A 170 -8.07 1.52 -6.03
CA LYS A 170 -8.91 1.40 -7.22
C LYS A 170 -8.12 0.89 -8.43
N ARG A 171 -6.96 1.48 -8.72
CA ARG A 171 -6.10 1.05 -9.84
C ARG A 171 -5.64 -0.41 -9.68
N LEU A 172 -5.35 -0.86 -8.47
CA LEU A 172 -4.96 -2.26 -8.21
C LEU A 172 -6.12 -3.24 -8.47
N LEU A 173 -7.33 -2.93 -8.00
CA LEU A 173 -8.51 -3.77 -8.26
C LEU A 173 -8.87 -3.78 -9.75
N GLU A 174 -8.79 -2.64 -10.43
CA GLU A 174 -9.04 -2.56 -11.88
C GLU A 174 -7.99 -3.30 -12.71
N ALA A 175 -6.73 -3.33 -12.25
CA ALA A 175 -5.65 -4.04 -12.94
C ALA A 175 -5.74 -5.56 -12.81
N PHE A 176 -6.39 -6.07 -11.75
CA PHE A 176 -6.47 -7.50 -11.45
C PHE A 176 -7.90 -7.97 -11.15
N PRO A 177 -8.83 -7.87 -12.12
CA PRO A 177 -10.27 -8.08 -11.88
C PRO A 177 -10.65 -9.52 -11.49
N ARG A 178 -9.74 -10.48 -11.66
CA ARG A 178 -9.93 -11.90 -11.28
C ARG A 178 -9.22 -12.30 -9.98
N ARG A 179 -8.50 -11.38 -9.33
CA ARG A 179 -7.90 -11.62 -8.02
C ARG A 179 -8.88 -11.28 -6.91
N LYS A 180 -8.65 -11.88 -5.74
CA LYS A 180 -9.29 -11.48 -4.48
C LYS A 180 -8.32 -10.63 -3.66
N PHE A 181 -8.86 -9.74 -2.84
CA PHE A 181 -8.09 -8.78 -2.07
C PHE A 181 -8.42 -8.84 -0.58
N ILE A 182 -7.38 -8.89 0.24
CA ILE A 182 -7.43 -8.62 1.68
C ILE A 182 -6.94 -7.19 1.87
N LEU A 183 -7.72 -6.36 2.55
CA LEU A 183 -7.37 -4.97 2.86
C LEU A 183 -6.94 -4.90 4.32
N VAL A 184 -5.72 -4.42 4.59
CA VAL A 184 -5.15 -4.36 5.93
C VAL A 184 -4.76 -2.93 6.26
N GLY A 185 -5.25 -2.43 7.40
CA GLY A 185 -5.05 -1.05 7.84
C GLY A 185 -5.08 -0.91 9.34
N ASP A 186 -5.16 0.32 9.80
CA ASP A 186 -5.25 0.67 11.22
C ASP A 186 -6.56 1.42 11.54
N SER A 187 -6.89 1.53 12.83
CA SER A 187 -8.09 2.25 13.28
C SER A 187 -7.86 3.73 13.56
N GLY A 188 -6.62 4.22 13.50
CA GLY A 188 -6.28 5.63 13.74
C GLY A 188 -6.56 6.52 12.53
N GLU A 189 -6.44 5.99 11.31
CA GLU A 189 -6.92 6.65 10.08
C GLU A 189 -8.33 6.16 9.67
N MET A 190 -8.80 6.62 8.50
CA MET A 190 -10.08 6.23 7.90
C MET A 190 -9.99 4.93 7.08
N ASP A 191 -9.00 4.08 7.35
CA ASP A 191 -8.83 2.80 6.67
C ASP A 191 -10.10 1.91 6.77
N PRO A 192 -10.80 1.79 7.92
CA PRO A 192 -12.04 1.02 8.01
C PRO A 192 -13.13 1.53 7.05
N GLU A 193 -13.36 2.85 7.06
CA GLU A 193 -14.35 3.53 6.23
C GLU A 193 -14.01 3.40 4.74
N LEU A 194 -12.76 3.63 4.39
CA LEU A 194 -12.25 3.51 3.03
C LEU A 194 -12.37 2.08 2.51
N TYR A 195 -11.97 1.08 3.29
CA TYR A 195 -12.01 -0.31 2.86
C TYR A 195 -13.43 -0.83 2.73
N ALA A 196 -14.35 -0.41 3.61
CA ALA A 196 -15.77 -0.72 3.47
C ALA A 196 -16.37 -0.08 2.21
N PHE A 197 -16.02 1.18 1.93
CA PHE A 197 -16.39 1.85 0.69
C PHE A 197 -15.86 1.10 -0.55
N VAL A 198 -14.57 0.75 -0.58
CA VAL A 198 -13.96 -0.04 -1.67
C VAL A 198 -14.68 -1.39 -1.84
N ALA A 199 -15.01 -2.08 -0.75
CA ALA A 199 -15.73 -3.34 -0.80
C ALA A 199 -17.12 -3.22 -1.47
N ARG A 200 -17.83 -2.10 -1.23
CA ARG A 200 -19.10 -1.79 -1.92
C ARG A 200 -18.90 -1.46 -3.40
N GLN A 201 -17.85 -0.72 -3.76
CA GLN A 201 -17.57 -0.34 -5.14
C GLN A 201 -17.06 -1.51 -6.01
N PHE A 202 -16.41 -2.51 -5.41
CA PHE A 202 -15.82 -3.65 -6.11
C PHE A 202 -16.38 -4.99 -5.60
N PRO A 203 -17.69 -5.25 -5.81
CA PRO A 203 -18.34 -6.42 -5.25
C PRO A 203 -17.68 -7.71 -5.72
N GLY A 204 -17.41 -8.59 -4.77
CA GLY A 204 -16.80 -9.89 -5.01
C GLY A 204 -15.28 -9.86 -5.21
N GLN A 205 -14.60 -8.73 -5.23
CA GLN A 205 -13.12 -8.70 -5.25
C GLN A 205 -12.50 -8.63 -3.86
N VAL A 206 -13.12 -7.92 -2.91
CA VAL A 206 -12.65 -7.87 -1.52
C VAL A 206 -13.14 -9.12 -0.78
N GLN A 207 -12.23 -9.87 -0.16
CA GLN A 207 -12.56 -11.05 0.65
C GLN A 207 -12.61 -10.75 2.15
N SER A 208 -11.75 -9.83 2.61
CA SER A 208 -11.49 -9.61 4.03
C SER A 208 -10.95 -8.21 4.26
N ILE A 209 -11.39 -7.57 5.34
CA ILE A 209 -10.91 -6.29 5.85
C ILE A 209 -10.38 -6.55 7.26
N VAL A 210 -9.12 -6.18 7.49
CA VAL A 210 -8.38 -6.51 8.71
C VAL A 210 -7.78 -5.23 9.29
N ILE A 211 -8.29 -4.80 10.44
CA ILE A 211 -7.96 -3.49 11.03
C ILE A 211 -7.18 -3.69 12.32
N ARG A 212 -5.96 -3.14 12.38
CA ARG A 212 -5.17 -3.04 13.61
C ARG A 212 -5.78 -1.96 14.49
N ASN A 213 -6.20 -2.34 15.68
CA ASN A 213 -6.78 -1.41 16.64
C ASN A 213 -5.68 -0.62 17.37
N ILE A 214 -5.61 0.68 17.10
CA ILE A 214 -4.73 1.61 17.83
C ILE A 214 -5.51 2.69 18.59
N THR A 215 -6.82 2.80 18.35
CA THR A 215 -7.72 3.76 19.00
C THR A 215 -8.35 3.23 20.29
N SER A 216 -8.10 1.96 20.63
CA SER A 216 -8.73 1.26 21.77
C SER A 216 -10.26 1.14 21.66
N GLU A 217 -10.81 1.31 20.46
CA GLU A 217 -12.24 1.10 20.17
C GLU A 217 -12.54 -0.39 20.11
N GLU A 218 -13.55 -0.88 20.82
CA GLU A 218 -13.95 -2.29 20.68
C GLU A 218 -14.40 -2.58 19.24
N GLU A 219 -14.22 -3.82 18.76
CA GLU A 219 -14.69 -4.25 17.43
C GLU A 219 -16.20 -4.01 17.22
N ASN A 220 -16.96 -4.00 18.32
CA ASN A 220 -18.38 -3.77 18.36
C ASN A 220 -18.78 -2.28 18.44
N ALA A 221 -17.82 -1.35 18.36
CA ALA A 221 -18.08 0.07 18.43
C ALA A 221 -19.01 0.51 17.29
N ASP A 222 -19.81 1.56 17.54
CA ASP A 222 -20.78 2.07 16.56
C ASP A 222 -20.12 2.44 15.23
N ARG A 223 -18.89 2.98 15.28
CA ARG A 223 -18.07 3.26 14.11
C ARG A 223 -17.95 2.06 13.17
N PHE A 224 -17.55 0.90 13.70
CA PHE A 224 -17.34 -0.32 12.90
C PHE A 224 -18.65 -0.99 12.49
N ARG A 225 -19.67 -0.94 13.34
CA ARG A 225 -21.01 -1.49 13.02
C ARG A 225 -21.69 -0.76 11.87
N ASN A 226 -21.44 0.54 11.74
CA ASN A 226 -22.04 1.38 10.71
C ASN A 226 -21.28 1.37 9.38
N LEU A 227 -20.25 0.52 9.24
CA LEU A 227 -19.45 0.45 8.02
C LEU A 227 -20.20 -0.13 6.81
N GLU A 228 -21.37 -0.74 6.97
CA GLU A 228 -22.16 -1.35 5.88
C GLU A 228 -21.33 -2.28 4.97
N ILE A 229 -20.65 -3.23 5.58
CA ILE A 229 -19.79 -4.19 4.86
C ILE A 229 -20.67 -5.21 4.11
N PRO A 230 -20.46 -5.43 2.80
CA PRO A 230 -21.22 -6.41 2.03
C PRO A 230 -21.15 -7.83 2.60
N GLU A 231 -22.24 -8.60 2.43
CA GLU A 231 -22.31 -9.99 2.87
C GLU A 231 -21.20 -10.85 2.22
N GLY A 232 -20.63 -11.77 3.01
CA GLY A 232 -19.57 -12.67 2.56
C GLY A 232 -18.15 -12.09 2.64
N ILE A 233 -18.00 -10.85 3.09
CA ILE A 233 -16.70 -10.23 3.38
C ILE A 233 -16.46 -10.32 4.90
N SER A 234 -15.34 -10.91 5.30
CA SER A 234 -14.94 -10.90 6.71
C SER A 234 -14.42 -9.53 7.12
N PHE A 235 -14.80 -9.08 8.30
CA PHE A 235 -14.25 -7.91 8.96
C PHE A 235 -13.68 -8.33 10.30
N SER A 236 -12.49 -7.86 10.61
CA SER A 236 -11.83 -8.14 11.89
C SER A 236 -11.09 -6.93 12.40
N VAL A 237 -11.20 -6.70 13.71
CA VAL A 237 -10.41 -5.70 14.43
C VAL A 237 -9.53 -6.43 15.43
N PHE A 238 -8.21 -6.22 15.38
CA PHE A 238 -7.25 -6.96 16.21
C PHE A 238 -6.29 -6.03 16.94
N ALA A 239 -5.91 -6.38 18.16
CA ALA A 239 -4.87 -5.65 18.91
C ALA A 239 -3.49 -6.28 18.68
N SER A 240 -3.43 -7.61 18.66
CA SER A 240 -2.20 -8.37 18.44
C SER A 240 -2.29 -9.26 17.19
N PRO A 241 -1.28 -9.24 16.30
CA PRO A 241 -1.31 -10.04 15.06
C PRO A 241 -1.42 -11.56 15.28
N VAL A 242 -1.14 -12.04 16.50
CA VAL A 242 -1.28 -13.47 16.87
C VAL A 242 -2.74 -13.92 16.92
N GLU A 243 -3.69 -12.98 17.01
CA GLU A 243 -5.13 -13.24 16.98
C GLU A 243 -5.60 -13.71 15.60
N LEU A 244 -4.83 -13.38 14.54
CA LEU A 244 -5.14 -13.71 13.16
C LEU A 244 -4.58 -15.09 12.79
N ASN A 245 -5.42 -16.12 12.91
CA ASN A 245 -5.08 -17.52 12.54
C ASN A 245 -5.35 -17.83 11.05
N SER A 246 -6.28 -17.10 10.44
CA SER A 246 -6.61 -17.17 9.01
C SER A 246 -7.01 -15.77 8.52
N PRO A 247 -6.66 -15.41 7.26
CA PRO A 247 -7.12 -14.18 6.63
C PRO A 247 -8.60 -14.22 6.27
#